data_AF-A0A3N5X800-F1
#
_entry.id   AF-A0A3N5X800-F1
#
_cell.length_a   1.000
_cell.length_b   1.000
_cell.length_c   1.000
_cell.angle_alpha   90.00
_cell.angle_beta   90.00
_cell.angle_gamma   90.00
#
_symmetry.space_group_name_H-M   'P 1'
#
loop_
_entity.id
_entity.type
_entity.pdbx_description
1 polymer ?
#
loop_
_entity_poly.entity_id
_entity_poly.type
_entity_poly.pdbx_seq_one_letter_code
_entity_poly.pdbx_strand_id
1 'polypeptide(L)'
;MHALGTLFLLCAITVRCGAQDMGLSTRTVQQRSGDESGIWLDVPFFPQQQDGCGASSLAMILQYWNSVPADDPQSIFSLLYSEKLKGIPASRMKTYLEKKGFRAFAFTGTLP
;
A
#
# COMPACT_ATOMS: atom_id res chain seq x y z
N MET A 1 -53.21 12.13 58.78
CA MET A 1 -51.78 11.96 59.09
C MET A 1 -51.23 10.83 58.22
N HIS A 2 -50.36 11.19 57.27
CA HIS A 2 -49.36 10.41 56.50
C HIS A 2 -49.82 9.09 55.85
N ALA A 3 -50.07 9.02 54.53
CA ALA A 3 -49.14 9.08 53.38
C ALA A 3 -48.45 7.75 53.06
N LEU A 4 -48.18 7.56 51.76
CA LEU A 4 -47.43 6.49 51.07
C LEU A 4 -48.33 5.37 50.54
N GLY A 5 -48.74 5.33 49.27
CA GLY A 5 -48.14 5.92 48.07
C GLY A 5 -47.44 4.81 47.29
N THR A 6 -48.13 4.22 46.32
CA THR A 6 -47.48 3.56 45.18
C THR A 6 -48.45 3.61 43.99
N LEU A 7 -48.53 4.82 43.46
CA LEU A 7 -49.21 5.15 42.21
C LEU A 7 -48.31 4.69 41.04
N PHE A 8 -48.93 3.96 40.11
CA PHE A 8 -48.67 3.93 38.66
C PHE A 8 -47.43 4.68 38.13
N LEU A 9 -46.63 3.98 37.32
CA LEU A 9 -45.73 4.42 36.21
C LEU A 9 -44.45 3.57 36.28
N LEU A 10 -43.93 2.87 35.28
CA LEU A 10 -43.86 3.02 33.83
C LEU A 10 -43.62 1.60 33.26
N CYS A 11 -44.37 1.10 32.28
CA CYS A 11 -44.12 1.30 30.86
C CYS A 11 -42.61 1.34 30.48
N ALA A 12 -41.96 0.18 30.45
CA ALA A 12 -40.76 -0.04 29.66
C ALA A 12 -40.72 -1.50 29.19
N ILE A 13 -41.68 -1.82 28.31
CA ILE A 13 -41.55 -2.96 27.40
C ILE A 13 -40.32 -2.63 26.55
N THR A 14 -39.17 -3.17 26.91
CA THR A 14 -37.99 -3.14 26.05
C THR A 14 -38.30 -4.06 24.88
N VAL A 15 -38.76 -3.43 23.80
CA VAL A 15 -38.85 -4.03 22.47
C VAL A 15 -37.47 -4.59 22.16
N ARG A 16 -37.34 -5.91 22.26
CA ARG A 16 -36.15 -6.64 21.87
C ARG A 16 -36.17 -6.73 20.35
N CYS A 17 -35.66 -5.69 19.70
CA CYS A 17 -35.39 -5.71 18.26
C CYS A 17 -34.26 -6.72 18.04
N GLY A 18 -34.61 -7.92 17.57
CA GLY A 18 -33.65 -8.93 17.15
C GLY A 18 -33.00 -8.49 15.84
N ALA A 19 -31.87 -7.80 15.93
CA ALA A 19 -30.93 -7.73 14.82
C ALA A 19 -30.11 -9.02 14.84
N GLN A 20 -30.38 -9.88 13.86
CA GLN A 20 -29.59 -11.08 13.59
C GLN A 20 -28.18 -10.63 13.19
N ASP A 21 -27.17 -11.19 13.88
CA ASP A 21 -25.76 -11.01 13.59
C ASP A 21 -25.46 -11.31 12.11
N MET A 22 -25.31 -10.26 11.30
CA MET A 22 -24.57 -10.36 10.06
C MET A 22 -23.11 -10.54 10.44
N GLY A 23 -22.68 -11.79 10.48
CA GLY A 23 -21.28 -12.16 10.63
C GLY A 23 -20.45 -11.44 9.58
N LEU A 24 -19.78 -10.38 10.01
CA LEU A 24 -18.60 -9.86 9.34
C LEU A 24 -17.58 -10.99 9.40
N SER A 25 -17.53 -11.80 8.34
CA SER A 25 -16.38 -12.65 8.07
C SER A 25 -15.21 -11.74 7.70
N THR A 26 -14.69 -11.01 8.69
CA THR A 26 -13.32 -10.54 8.69
C THR A 26 -12.48 -11.79 8.56
N ARG A 27 -12.01 -12.06 7.34
CA ARG A 27 -10.79 -12.84 7.17
C ARG A 27 -9.74 -12.06 7.94
N THR A 28 -9.50 -12.46 9.18
CA THR A 28 -8.31 -12.07 9.91
C THR A 28 -7.16 -12.42 8.99
N VAL A 29 -6.54 -11.40 8.38
CA VAL A 29 -5.22 -11.56 7.80
C VAL A 29 -4.37 -11.94 9.00
N GLN A 30 -4.08 -13.24 9.11
CA GLN A 30 -3.18 -13.78 10.12
C GLN A 30 -1.79 -13.21 9.79
N GLN A 31 -1.55 -11.99 10.27
CA GLN A 31 -0.29 -11.29 10.14
C GLN A 31 0.73 -12.14 10.87
N ARG A 32 1.57 -12.85 10.11
CA ARG A 32 2.68 -13.59 10.69
C ARG A 32 3.58 -12.54 11.34
N SER A 33 3.66 -12.58 12.66
CA SER A 33 4.71 -11.92 13.43
C SER A 33 6.04 -12.61 13.10
N GLY A 34 6.60 -12.26 11.95
CA GLY A 34 8.05 -12.29 11.81
C GLY A 34 8.62 -11.35 12.86
N ASP A 35 9.82 -11.66 13.34
CA ASP A 35 10.65 -10.74 14.11
C ASP A 35 10.54 -9.33 13.48
N GLU A 36 9.92 -8.38 14.20
CA GLU A 36 9.62 -7.02 13.72
C GLU A 36 10.89 -6.18 13.50
N SER A 37 12.09 -6.76 13.67
CA SER A 37 13.34 -6.14 13.27
C SER A 37 13.47 -6.16 11.73
N GLY A 38 12.78 -5.23 11.08
CA GLY A 38 13.03 -4.92 9.68
C GLY A 38 14.52 -4.61 9.46
N ILE A 39 15.10 -5.18 8.40
CA ILE A 39 16.48 -4.88 8.02
C ILE A 39 16.50 -3.51 7.35
N TRP A 40 17.32 -2.59 7.87
CA TRP A 40 17.55 -1.30 7.22
C TRP A 40 18.44 -1.51 5.99
N LEU A 41 17.97 -1.04 4.83
CA LEU A 41 18.74 -1.07 3.59
C LEU A 41 19.22 0.35 3.30
N ASP A 42 20.52 0.53 3.12
CA ASP A 42 21.12 1.80 2.73
C ASP A 42 20.89 2.08 1.23
N VAL A 43 19.65 2.36 0.88
CA VAL A 43 19.26 2.71 -0.49
C VAL A 43 19.61 4.18 -0.73
N PRO A 44 20.46 4.50 -1.72
CA PRO A 44 20.80 5.87 -2.03
C PRO A 44 19.57 6.63 -2.53
N PHE A 45 19.47 7.92 -2.21
CA PHE A 45 18.37 8.76 -2.68
C PHE A 45 18.74 9.49 -3.97
N PHE A 46 17.90 9.36 -4.99
CA PHE A 46 17.97 10.18 -6.20
C PHE A 46 16.76 11.10 -6.28
N PRO A 47 16.93 12.43 -6.46
CA PRO A 47 15.81 13.33 -6.62
C PRO A 47 14.99 12.96 -7.87
N GLN A 48 13.69 13.24 -7.81
CA GLN A 48 12.77 13.02 -8.93
C GLN A 48 12.29 14.34 -9.52
N GLN A 49 12.17 14.38 -10.84
CA GLN A 49 11.41 15.41 -11.54
C GLN A 49 9.91 15.06 -11.57
N GLN A 50 9.08 15.99 -12.04
CA GLN A 50 7.65 15.75 -12.29
C GLN A 50 7.47 14.52 -13.19
N ASP A 51 6.52 13.65 -12.81
CA ASP A 51 6.18 12.37 -13.48
C ASP A 51 7.35 11.36 -13.56
N GLY A 52 8.48 11.65 -12.90
CA GLY A 52 9.73 10.89 -13.00
C GLY A 52 10.02 9.94 -11.84
N CYS A 53 9.08 9.74 -10.92
CA CYS A 53 9.28 8.88 -9.74
C CYS A 53 9.77 7.46 -10.12
N GLY A 54 9.21 6.87 -11.19
CA GLY A 54 9.62 5.56 -11.68
C GLY A 54 11.08 5.49 -12.13
N ALA A 55 11.63 6.57 -12.71
CA ALA A 55 13.03 6.62 -13.14
C ALA A 55 13.98 6.70 -11.95
N SER A 56 13.69 7.58 -11.00
CA SER A 56 14.48 7.69 -9.76
C SER A 56 14.42 6.39 -8.96
N SER A 57 13.25 5.73 -8.84
CA SER A 57 13.14 4.42 -8.20
C SER A 57 14.00 3.34 -8.87
N LEU A 58 14.05 3.30 -10.20
CA LEU A 58 14.91 2.37 -10.92
C LEU A 58 16.40 2.64 -10.65
N ALA A 59 16.83 3.92 -10.69
CA ALA A 59 18.21 4.30 -10.38
C ALA A 59 18.61 3.88 -8.95
N MET A 60 17.72 4.12 -7.96
CA MET A 60 17.93 3.72 -6.57
C MET A 60 18.15 2.20 -6.42
N ILE A 61 17.31 1.39 -7.08
CA ILE A 61 17.42 -0.08 -7.05
C ILE A 61 18.72 -0.53 -7.72
N LEU A 62 19.03 -0.03 -8.91
CA LEU A 62 20.24 -0.42 -9.63
C LEU A 62 21.50 -0.08 -8.83
N GLN A 63 21.54 1.11 -8.22
CA GLN A 63 22.68 1.54 -7.42
C GLN A 63 22.82 0.75 -6.12
N TYR A 64 21.72 0.42 -5.43
CA TYR A 64 21.76 -0.36 -4.20
C TYR A 64 22.33 -1.77 -4.44
N TRP A 65 21.89 -2.46 -5.50
CA TRP A 65 22.38 -3.82 -5.78
C TRP A 65 23.81 -3.85 -6.34
N ASN A 66 24.31 -2.74 -6.91
CA ASN A 66 25.68 -2.50 -7.39
C ASN A 66 26.28 -3.58 -8.32
N SER A 67 25.47 -4.53 -8.78
CA SER A 67 25.85 -5.59 -9.72
C SER A 67 25.72 -5.16 -11.18
N VAL A 68 25.12 -3.98 -11.42
CA VAL A 68 24.92 -3.39 -12.74
C VAL A 68 25.17 -1.88 -12.62
N PRO A 69 25.87 -1.24 -13.58
CA PRO A 69 26.02 0.21 -13.58
C PRO A 69 24.65 0.89 -13.47
N ALA A 70 24.50 1.77 -12.47
CA ALA A 70 23.32 2.59 -12.31
C ALA A 70 23.31 3.64 -13.42
N ASP A 71 22.21 3.69 -14.18
CA ASP A 71 21.96 4.77 -15.12
C ASP A 71 21.41 5.98 -14.34
N ASP A 72 21.72 7.20 -14.79
CA ASP A 72 21.17 8.42 -14.19
C ASP A 72 19.63 8.48 -14.36
N PRO A 73 18.88 8.98 -13.36
CA PRO A 73 17.43 9.12 -13.45
C PRO A 73 16.94 9.88 -14.70
N GLN A 74 17.67 10.91 -15.16
CA GLN A 74 17.27 11.69 -16.34
C GLN A 74 17.32 10.82 -17.61
N SER A 75 18.36 10.02 -17.75
CA SER A 75 18.56 9.09 -18.86
C SER A 75 17.49 8.01 -18.87
N ILE A 76 17.15 7.43 -17.71
CA ILE A 76 16.06 6.46 -17.57
C ILE A 76 14.71 7.11 -17.91
N PHE A 77 14.48 8.34 -17.44
CA PHE A 77 13.25 9.09 -17.73
C PHE A 77 13.07 9.30 -19.23
N SER A 78 14.08 9.86 -19.91
CA SER A 78 14.05 10.10 -21.36
C SER A 78 13.81 8.81 -22.16
N LEU A 79 14.32 7.68 -21.69
CA LEU A 79 14.14 6.38 -22.35
C LEU A 79 12.73 5.80 -22.16
N LEU A 80 12.15 5.91 -20.97
CA LEU A 80 10.96 5.13 -20.59
C LEU A 80 9.68 5.94 -20.54
N TYR A 81 9.77 7.27 -20.44
CA TYR A 81 8.61 8.15 -20.25
C TYR A 81 7.58 8.03 -21.39
N SER A 82 6.32 8.19 -21.01
CA SER A 82 5.17 8.22 -21.92
C SER A 82 4.42 9.52 -21.74
N GLU A 83 4.48 10.39 -22.75
CA GLU A 83 3.70 11.63 -22.76
C GLU A 83 2.19 11.39 -22.64
N LYS A 84 1.70 10.32 -23.29
CA LYS A 84 0.28 9.95 -23.27
C LYS A 84 -0.20 9.59 -21.86
N LEU A 85 0.66 8.95 -21.07
CA LEU A 85 0.30 8.44 -19.74
C LEU A 85 0.84 9.33 -18.61
N LYS A 86 1.55 10.42 -18.95
CA LYS A 86 2.19 11.34 -17.99
C LYS A 86 2.97 10.59 -16.91
N GLY A 87 3.85 9.71 -17.36
CA GLY A 87 4.72 8.94 -16.48
C GLY A 87 5.38 7.76 -17.17
N ILE A 88 5.96 6.87 -16.36
CA ILE A 88 6.60 5.64 -16.82
C ILE A 88 5.68 4.45 -16.52
N PRO A 89 5.15 3.76 -17.54
CA PRO A 89 4.33 2.57 -17.35
C PRO A 89 5.11 1.45 -16.64
N ALA A 90 4.48 0.76 -15.68
CA ALA A 90 5.09 -0.35 -14.96
C ALA A 90 5.62 -1.47 -15.89
N SER A 91 4.96 -1.71 -17.03
CA SER A 91 5.42 -2.66 -18.05
C SER A 91 6.78 -2.29 -18.66
N ARG A 92 7.05 -0.99 -18.84
CA ARG A 92 8.36 -0.50 -19.31
C ARG A 92 9.43 -0.66 -18.24
N MET A 93 9.10 -0.38 -16.97
CA MET A 93 10.02 -0.61 -15.85
C MET A 93 10.41 -2.09 -15.73
N LYS A 94 9.41 -3.00 -15.82
CA LYS A 94 9.64 -4.44 -15.85
C LYS A 94 10.61 -4.84 -16.95
N THR A 95 10.33 -4.41 -18.18
CA THR A 95 11.17 -4.74 -19.35
C THR A 95 12.59 -4.20 -19.21
N TYR A 96 12.74 -2.98 -18.66
CA TYR A 96 14.03 -2.36 -18.42
C TYR A 96 14.87 -3.15 -17.40
N LEU A 97 14.26 -3.56 -16.28
CA LEU A 97 14.93 -4.39 -15.26
C LEU A 97 15.30 -5.77 -15.79
N GLU A 98 14.42 -6.42 -16.56
CA GLU A 98 14.70 -7.72 -17.17
C GLU A 98 15.90 -7.68 -18.11
N LYS A 99 16.05 -6.60 -18.90
CA LYS A 99 17.23 -6.38 -19.74
C LYS A 99 18.53 -6.18 -18.94
N LYS A 100 18.42 -5.72 -17.70
CA LYS A 100 19.55 -5.56 -16.76
C LYS A 100 19.79 -6.84 -15.93
N GLY A 101 19.12 -7.95 -16.23
CA GLY A 101 19.33 -9.25 -15.59
C GLY A 101 18.48 -9.51 -14.34
N PHE A 102 17.54 -8.61 -14.02
CA PHE A 102 16.63 -8.80 -12.90
C PHE A 102 15.43 -9.65 -13.28
N ARG A 103 14.86 -10.35 -12.30
CA ARG A 103 13.51 -10.90 -12.41
C ARG A 103 12.52 -9.86 -11.88
N ALA A 104 11.64 -9.34 -12.75
CA ALA A 104 10.71 -8.28 -12.40
C ALA A 104 9.25 -8.68 -12.71
N PHE A 105 8.31 -8.16 -11.92
CA PHE A 105 6.88 -8.40 -12.07
C PHE A 105 6.12 -7.08 -11.96
N ALA A 106 5.14 -6.88 -12.84
CA ALA A 106 4.16 -5.82 -12.69
C ALA A 106 2.87 -6.45 -12.15
N PHE A 107 2.31 -5.86 -11.10
CA PHE A 107 1.07 -6.32 -10.49
C PHE A 107 0.19 -5.12 -10.13
N THR A 108 -1.13 -5.33 -10.13
CA THR A 108 -2.09 -4.33 -9.67
C THR A 108 -2.23 -4.45 -8.17
N GLY A 109 -1.91 -3.39 -7.45
CA GLY A 109 -2.21 -3.28 -6.02
C GLY A 109 -3.66 -2.89 -5.79
N THR A 110 -4.23 -3.34 -4.67
CA THR A 110 -5.46 -2.78 -4.10
C THR A 110 -5.08 -2.12 -2.79
N LEU A 111 -5.50 -0.88 -2.59
CA LEU A 111 -5.46 -0.30 -1.25
C LEU A 111 -6.54 -0.98 -0.40
N PRO A 112 -6.27 -1.27 0.89
CA PRO A 112 -7.28 -1.76 1.83
C PRO A 112 -8.47 -0.81 1.97
#